data_AF-A0A1C0YPW8-F1
#
_entry.id   AF-A0A1C0YPW8-F1
#
_cell.length_a   1.000
_cell.length_b   1.000
_cell.length_c   1.000
_cell.angle_alpha   90.00
_cell.angle_beta   90.00
_cell.angle_gamma   90.00
#
_symmetry.space_group_name_H-M   'P 1'
#
loop_
_entity.id
_entity.type
_entity.pdbx_description
1 polymer ?
#
loop_
_entity_poly.entity_id
_entity_poly.type
_entity_poly.pdbx_seq_one_letter_code
_entity_poly.pdbx_strand_id
1 'polypeptide(L)'
;MKKFKLFVDIEKEENWLNEQLQKGYRCKAINGLGVYTFEKMDEQYVMRLDYQRYVAKDKFENYQSMYEDFGWHLVRGDTIGGIQYWQKEADDQTEIFSDRQSANDYYKRIMNYTLSLGFILSFLCFLFYRDNGIYLTPGLWDMEGALFWKALLFETPFALMRLVPVMIAILLLSSSYKAYRKCS
;
A
#
# COMPACT_ATOMS: atom_id res chain seq x y z
N MET A 1 12.02 12.91 -13.38
CA MET A 1 11.79 13.37 -11.98
C MET A 1 11.58 12.17 -11.08
N LYS A 2 12.26 12.08 -9.93
CA LYS A 2 12.02 11.03 -8.93
C LYS A 2 11.21 11.60 -7.76
N LYS A 3 10.22 10.86 -7.26
CA LYS A 3 9.44 11.23 -6.07
C LYS A 3 9.40 10.05 -5.11
N PHE A 4 9.51 10.34 -3.81
CA PHE A 4 9.36 9.36 -2.75
C PHE A 4 8.02 9.57 -2.04
N LYS A 5 7.21 8.51 -1.95
CA LYS A 5 5.94 8.52 -1.20
C LYS A 5 5.54 7.09 -0.86
N LEU A 6 4.95 6.88 0.30
CA LEU A 6 4.46 5.57 0.73
C LEU A 6 2.94 5.62 0.91
N PHE A 7 2.27 4.57 0.46
CA PHE A 7 0.83 4.42 0.54
C PHE A 7 0.47 3.08 1.17
N VAL A 8 -0.53 3.10 2.05
CA VAL A 8 -1.19 1.89 2.58
C VAL A 8 -2.49 1.61 1.81
N ASP A 9 -3.08 2.66 1.25
CA ASP A 9 -4.37 2.63 0.54
C ASP A 9 -4.09 2.72 -0.96
N ILE A 10 -4.40 1.63 -1.68
CA ILE A 10 -4.12 1.47 -3.12
C ILE A 10 -4.84 2.54 -3.94
N GLU A 11 -6.07 2.93 -3.56
CA GLU A 11 -6.82 3.96 -4.29
C GLU A 11 -6.19 5.34 -4.14
N LYS A 12 -5.65 5.65 -2.95
CA LYS A 12 -4.91 6.90 -2.75
C LYS A 12 -3.63 6.94 -3.56
N GLU A 13 -2.96 5.79 -3.70
CA GLU A 13 -1.79 5.67 -4.57
C GLU A 13 -2.18 5.89 -6.03
N GLU A 14 -3.23 5.23 -6.51
CA GLU A 14 -3.75 5.38 -7.88
C GLU A 14 -4.13 6.82 -8.19
N ASN A 15 -4.91 7.47 -7.32
CA ASN A 15 -5.33 8.86 -7.50
C ASN A 15 -4.12 9.80 -7.55
N TRP A 16 -3.16 9.64 -6.64
CA TRP A 16 -1.96 10.46 -6.62
C TRP A 16 -1.08 10.25 -7.87
N LEU A 17 -1.01 9.03 -8.39
CA LEU A 17 -0.32 8.72 -9.65
C LEU A 17 -1.00 9.43 -10.82
N ASN A 18 -2.32 9.31 -10.93
CA ASN A 18 -3.10 10.00 -11.97
C ASN A 18 -2.96 11.53 -11.91
N GLU A 19 -2.91 12.13 -10.71
CA GLU A 19 -2.61 13.56 -10.54
C GLU A 19 -1.22 13.95 -11.08
N GLN A 20 -0.23 13.04 -11.05
CA GLN A 20 1.06 13.30 -11.67
C GLN A 20 0.96 13.15 -13.19
N LEU A 21 0.25 12.15 -13.68
CA LEU A 21 0.14 11.89 -15.11
C LEU A 21 -0.60 13.02 -15.84
N GLN A 22 -1.66 13.57 -15.24
CA GLN A 22 -2.40 14.73 -15.74
C GLN A 22 -1.54 16.00 -15.88
N LYS A 23 -0.39 16.07 -15.21
CA LYS A 23 0.56 17.19 -15.34
C LYS A 23 1.53 17.04 -16.51
N GLY A 24 1.29 16.09 -17.43
CA GLY A 24 2.16 15.79 -18.57
C GLY A 24 3.37 14.95 -18.16
N TYR A 25 3.15 13.98 -17.28
CA TYR A 25 4.18 13.01 -16.91
C TYR A 25 3.74 11.60 -17.25
N ARG A 26 4.70 10.73 -17.53
CA ARG A 26 4.53 9.28 -17.66
C ARG A 26 5.28 8.60 -16.54
N CYS A 27 4.70 7.55 -15.94
CA CYS A 27 5.41 6.73 -14.97
C CYS A 27 6.31 5.74 -15.73
N LYS A 28 7.60 5.79 -15.45
CA LYS A 28 8.63 4.96 -16.09
C LYS A 28 9.00 3.74 -15.24
N ALA A 29 9.12 3.94 -13.94
CA ALA A 29 9.53 2.89 -13.02
C ALA A 29 9.01 3.17 -11.62
N ILE A 30 8.63 2.10 -10.92
CA ILE A 30 8.16 2.12 -9.55
C ILE A 30 8.99 1.12 -8.75
N ASN A 31 9.47 1.53 -7.59
CA ASN A 31 10.18 0.66 -6.66
C ASN A 31 9.26 0.29 -5.48
N GLY A 32 9.40 -0.93 -4.95
CA GLY A 32 8.70 -1.40 -3.74
C GLY A 32 8.96 -0.60 -2.49
N LEU A 33 10.02 0.21 -2.49
CA LEU A 33 10.33 1.15 -1.41
C LEU A 33 9.61 2.51 -1.56
N GLY A 34 8.64 2.65 -2.46
CA GLY A 34 7.87 3.90 -2.63
C GLY A 34 8.61 4.99 -3.42
N VAL A 35 9.54 4.60 -4.30
CA VAL A 35 10.23 5.52 -5.22
C VAL A 35 9.59 5.42 -6.60
N TYR A 36 9.06 6.54 -7.09
CA TYR A 36 8.41 6.65 -8.39
C TYR A 36 9.27 7.51 -9.31
N THR A 37 9.55 7.00 -10.51
CA THR A 37 10.31 7.71 -11.54
C THR A 37 9.36 8.13 -12.66
N PHE A 38 9.26 9.44 -12.85
CA PHE A 38 8.44 10.08 -13.86
C PHE A 38 9.30 10.67 -14.98
N GLU A 39 8.80 10.59 -16.19
CA GLU A 39 9.35 11.20 -17.40
C GLU A 39 8.34 12.22 -17.94
N LYS A 40 8.80 13.35 -18.48
CA LYS A 40 7.90 14.37 -19.01
C LYS A 40 7.50 13.96 -20.43
N MET A 41 6.20 13.95 -20.71
CA MET A 41 5.62 13.61 -22.01
C MET A 41 4.52 14.62 -22.34
N ASP A 42 4.29 14.88 -23.62
CA ASP A 42 3.22 15.78 -24.06
C ASP A 42 1.86 15.07 -24.11
N GLU A 43 1.86 13.75 -24.19
CA GLU A 43 0.67 12.88 -24.15
C GLU A 43 0.13 12.73 -22.71
N GLN A 44 -1.18 12.58 -22.59
CA GLN A 44 -1.83 12.28 -21.33
C GLN A 44 -1.88 10.77 -21.12
N TYR A 45 -1.52 10.32 -19.92
CA TYR A 45 -1.57 8.91 -19.53
C TYR A 45 -2.52 8.71 -18.34
N VAL A 46 -3.09 7.52 -18.26
CA VAL A 46 -3.91 7.07 -17.13
C VAL A 46 -3.27 5.82 -16.53
N MET A 47 -3.31 5.74 -15.20
CA MET A 47 -2.82 4.59 -14.45
C MET A 47 -3.91 3.98 -13.58
N ARG A 48 -3.93 2.65 -13.56
CA ARG A 48 -4.84 1.85 -12.77
C ARG A 48 -4.07 0.75 -12.04
N LEU A 49 -4.48 0.48 -10.82
CA LEU A 49 -3.82 -0.48 -9.93
C LEU A 49 -4.74 -1.69 -9.71
N ASP A 50 -4.34 -2.85 -10.24
CA ASP A 50 -4.97 -4.12 -9.89
C ASP A 50 -4.19 -4.79 -8.74
N TYR A 51 -4.85 -5.68 -8.02
CA TYR A 51 -4.24 -6.52 -7.01
C TYR A 51 -4.48 -7.99 -7.36
N GLN A 52 -3.38 -8.71 -7.58
CA GLN A 52 -3.38 -10.14 -7.83
C GLN A 52 -2.67 -10.87 -6.70
N ARG A 53 -3.20 -12.04 -6.32
CA ARG A 53 -2.46 -12.99 -5.47
C ARG A 53 -1.39 -13.68 -6.31
N TYR A 54 -0.66 -14.62 -5.72
CA TYR A 54 0.21 -15.50 -6.48
C TYR A 54 -0.54 -16.11 -7.69
N VAL A 55 0.04 -15.95 -8.87
CA VAL A 55 -0.47 -16.51 -10.13
C VAL A 55 0.65 -17.30 -10.78
N ALA A 56 0.34 -18.51 -11.25
CA ALA A 56 1.29 -19.32 -12.01
C ALA A 56 1.73 -18.57 -13.28
N LYS A 57 2.97 -18.78 -13.72
CA LYS A 57 3.60 -17.98 -14.79
C LYS A 57 2.78 -17.97 -16.09
N ASP A 58 2.26 -19.13 -16.49
CA ASP A 58 1.40 -19.30 -17.67
C ASP A 58 0.11 -18.45 -17.59
N LYS A 59 -0.53 -18.44 -16.42
CA LYS A 59 -1.73 -17.64 -16.18
C LYS A 59 -1.43 -16.16 -16.11
N PHE A 60 -0.26 -15.78 -15.60
CA PHE A 60 0.18 -14.40 -15.55
C PHE A 60 0.49 -13.84 -16.94
N GLU A 61 1.14 -14.62 -17.80
CA GLU A 61 1.40 -14.25 -19.20
C GLU A 61 0.07 -14.04 -19.96
N ASN A 62 -0.90 -14.95 -19.78
CA ASN A 62 -2.24 -14.79 -20.37
C ASN A 62 -2.97 -13.54 -19.83
N TYR A 63 -2.89 -13.31 -18.51
CA TYR A 63 -3.44 -12.12 -17.86
C TYR A 63 -2.80 -10.85 -18.43
N GLN A 64 -1.48 -10.82 -18.59
CA GLN A 64 -0.76 -9.68 -19.13
C GLN A 64 -1.13 -9.42 -20.60
N SER A 65 -1.15 -10.46 -21.43
CA SER A 65 -1.51 -10.35 -22.85
C SER A 65 -2.93 -9.77 -23.01
N MET A 66 -3.88 -10.22 -22.19
CA MET A 66 -5.24 -9.69 -22.24
C MET A 66 -5.28 -8.17 -22.03
N TYR A 67 -4.50 -7.63 -21.09
CA TYR A 67 -4.44 -6.19 -20.86
C TYR A 67 -3.69 -5.43 -21.96
N GLU A 68 -2.62 -6.01 -22.49
CA GLU A 68 -1.87 -5.45 -23.61
C GLU A 68 -2.72 -5.33 -24.88
N ASP A 69 -3.63 -6.28 -25.12
CA ASP A 69 -4.59 -6.22 -26.24
C ASP A 69 -5.56 -5.02 -26.12
N PHE A 70 -5.84 -4.53 -24.90
CA PHE A 70 -6.62 -3.32 -24.64
C PHE A 70 -5.76 -2.03 -24.56
N GLY A 71 -4.47 -2.13 -24.87
CA GLY A 71 -3.52 -1.02 -24.88
C GLY A 71 -2.91 -0.69 -23.51
N TRP A 72 -3.09 -1.52 -22.50
CA TRP A 72 -2.47 -1.32 -21.20
C TRP A 72 -1.05 -1.88 -21.17
N HIS A 73 -0.13 -1.11 -20.60
CA HIS A 73 1.25 -1.51 -20.40
C HIS A 73 1.56 -1.72 -18.92
N LEU A 74 2.16 -2.86 -18.59
CA LEU A 74 2.58 -3.17 -17.23
C LEU A 74 3.86 -2.37 -16.88
N VAL A 75 3.73 -1.40 -15.98
CA VAL A 75 4.87 -0.61 -15.48
C VAL A 75 5.61 -1.36 -14.36
N ARG A 76 4.85 -2.08 -13.54
CA ARG A 76 5.38 -2.90 -12.45
C ARG A 76 4.38 -3.97 -12.09
N GLY A 77 4.87 -5.19 -11.92
CA GLY A 77 4.05 -6.33 -11.58
C GLY A 77 4.87 -7.60 -11.60
N ASP A 78 4.46 -8.61 -10.84
CA ASP A 78 5.09 -9.93 -10.86
C ASP A 78 4.08 -11.04 -10.55
N THR A 79 4.56 -12.29 -10.71
CA THR A 79 3.82 -13.54 -10.46
C THR A 79 3.71 -13.91 -8.98
N ILE A 80 4.56 -13.34 -8.13
CA ILE A 80 4.65 -13.63 -6.68
C ILE A 80 3.42 -13.01 -5.97
N GLY A 81 2.80 -12.02 -6.61
CA GLY A 81 1.57 -11.40 -6.18
C GLY A 81 1.83 -10.04 -5.56
N GLY A 82 0.83 -9.17 -5.63
CA GLY A 82 0.95 -7.78 -5.23
C GLY A 82 0.17 -6.86 -6.16
N ILE A 83 0.56 -5.59 -6.11
CA ILE A 83 -0.05 -4.53 -6.91
C ILE A 83 0.53 -4.58 -8.32
N GLN A 84 -0.35 -4.68 -9.31
CA GLN A 84 -0.06 -4.63 -10.73
C GLN A 84 -0.37 -3.22 -11.24
N TYR A 85 0.66 -2.53 -11.72
CA TYR A 85 0.60 -1.14 -12.14
C TYR A 85 0.43 -1.08 -13.65
N TRP A 86 -0.78 -0.75 -14.09
CA TRP A 86 -1.14 -0.66 -15.50
C TRP A 86 -1.19 0.79 -15.95
N GLN A 87 -0.58 1.09 -17.09
CA GLN A 87 -0.55 2.43 -17.68
C GLN A 87 -1.02 2.38 -19.14
N LYS A 88 -1.94 3.26 -19.51
CA LYS A 88 -2.45 3.42 -20.88
C LYS A 88 -2.42 4.91 -21.26
N GLU A 89 -2.31 5.22 -22.54
CA GLU A 89 -2.56 6.57 -23.04
C GLU A 89 -4.04 6.94 -22.81
N ALA A 90 -4.32 8.20 -22.49
CA ALA A 90 -5.67 8.65 -22.18
C ALA A 90 -6.59 8.47 -23.41
N ASP A 91 -7.62 7.64 -23.23
CA ASP A 91 -8.62 7.28 -24.22
C ASP A 91 -10.00 7.24 -23.52
N ASP A 92 -11.09 7.11 -24.27
CA ASP A 92 -12.46 7.12 -23.75
C ASP A 92 -12.70 5.97 -22.74
N GLN A 93 -11.94 4.88 -22.84
CA GLN A 93 -11.97 3.75 -21.91
C GLN A 93 -10.79 3.77 -20.94
N THR A 94 -11.03 4.29 -19.74
CA THR A 94 -10.04 4.40 -18.66
C THR A 94 -10.23 3.39 -17.52
N GLU A 95 -11.26 2.54 -17.60
CA GLU A 95 -11.56 1.52 -16.60
C GLU A 95 -10.97 0.16 -17.01
N ILE A 96 -10.37 -0.52 -16.03
CA ILE A 96 -9.82 -1.89 -16.19
C ILE A 96 -10.92 -2.95 -16.07
N PHE A 97 -12.02 -2.64 -15.38
CA PHE A 97 -13.12 -3.56 -15.14
C PHE A 97 -14.36 -3.08 -15.88
N SER A 98 -14.86 -3.87 -16.81
CA SER A 98 -16.09 -3.57 -17.56
C SER A 98 -17.35 -3.98 -16.82
N ASP A 99 -17.24 -4.88 -15.84
CA ASP A 99 -18.36 -5.45 -15.10
C ASP A 99 -18.24 -5.23 -13.59
N ARG A 100 -19.40 -5.03 -12.95
CA ARG A 100 -19.50 -4.81 -11.50
C ARG A 100 -19.04 -6.01 -10.68
N GLN A 101 -19.10 -7.22 -11.23
CA GLN A 101 -18.72 -8.44 -10.52
C GLN A 101 -17.19 -8.53 -10.38
N SER A 102 -16.44 -8.28 -11.44
CA SER A 102 -14.98 -8.19 -11.40
C SER A 102 -14.47 -7.11 -10.44
N ALA A 103 -15.13 -5.95 -10.42
CA ALA A 103 -14.83 -4.87 -9.47
C ALA A 103 -15.06 -5.32 -8.01
N ASN A 104 -16.17 -6.00 -7.74
CA ASN A 104 -16.46 -6.54 -6.40
C ASN A 104 -15.42 -7.59 -5.98
N ASP A 105 -15.02 -8.47 -6.88
CA ASP A 105 -14.03 -9.50 -6.56
C ASP A 105 -12.64 -8.91 -6.34
N TYR A 106 -12.28 -7.85 -7.06
CA TYR A 106 -11.11 -7.03 -6.78
C TYR A 106 -11.12 -6.47 -5.35
N TYR A 107 -12.20 -5.81 -4.93
CA TYR A 107 -12.31 -5.26 -3.58
C TYR A 107 -12.29 -6.35 -2.51
N LYS A 108 -12.88 -7.53 -2.76
CA LYS A 108 -12.75 -8.68 -1.86
C LYS A 108 -11.30 -9.16 -1.72
N ARG A 109 -10.52 -9.18 -2.82
CA ARG A 109 -9.10 -9.56 -2.77
C ARG A 109 -8.31 -8.58 -1.89
N ILE A 110 -8.50 -7.27 -2.10
CA ILE A 110 -7.85 -6.21 -1.30
C ILE A 110 -8.28 -6.29 0.16
N MET A 111 -9.58 -6.43 0.42
CA MET A 111 -10.12 -6.54 1.77
C MET A 111 -9.47 -7.72 2.51
N ASN A 112 -9.48 -8.92 1.90
CA ASN A 112 -8.90 -10.10 2.52
C ASN A 112 -7.39 -9.96 2.78
N TYR A 113 -6.65 -9.33 1.87
CA TYR A 113 -5.22 -9.08 2.05
C TYR A 113 -4.94 -8.07 3.17
N THR A 114 -5.59 -6.90 3.13
CA THR A 114 -5.38 -5.85 4.13
C THR A 114 -5.86 -6.28 5.52
N LEU A 115 -6.95 -7.04 5.59
CA LEU A 115 -7.48 -7.60 6.83
C LEU A 115 -6.51 -8.65 7.42
N SER A 116 -6.03 -9.60 6.62
CA SER A 116 -5.12 -10.63 7.11
C SER A 116 -3.79 -10.04 7.61
N LEU A 117 -3.23 -9.08 6.86
CA LEU A 117 -2.00 -8.39 7.24
C LEU A 117 -2.20 -7.53 8.49
N GLY A 118 -3.34 -6.82 8.57
CA GLY A 118 -3.73 -6.06 9.77
C GLY A 118 -3.88 -6.93 11.01
N PHE A 119 -4.49 -8.11 10.90
CA PHE A 119 -4.60 -9.06 12.01
C PHE A 119 -3.25 -9.62 12.44
N ILE A 120 -2.41 -10.06 11.49
CA ILE A 120 -1.07 -10.57 11.80
C ILE A 120 -0.24 -9.51 12.52
N LEU A 121 -0.23 -8.28 12.00
CA LEU A 121 0.53 -7.18 12.60
C LEU A 121 0.00 -6.82 14.00
N SER A 122 -1.32 -6.79 14.17
CA SER A 122 -1.95 -6.57 15.48
C SER A 122 -1.60 -7.68 16.48
N PHE A 123 -1.59 -8.94 16.04
CA PHE A 123 -1.22 -10.08 16.86
C PHE A 123 0.25 -10.04 17.27
N LEU A 124 1.16 -9.71 16.34
CA LEU A 124 2.58 -9.52 16.66
C LEU A 124 2.81 -8.37 17.63
N CYS A 125 2.10 -7.25 17.45
CA CYS A 125 2.11 -6.15 18.41
C CYS A 125 1.64 -6.63 19.78
N PHE A 126 0.51 -7.33 19.83
CA PHE A 126 -0.01 -7.87 21.08
C PHE A 126 1.01 -8.76 21.80
N LEU A 127 1.65 -9.70 21.09
CA LEU A 127 2.69 -10.55 21.67
C LEU A 127 3.88 -9.73 22.20
N PHE A 128 4.33 -8.73 21.44
CA PHE A 128 5.47 -7.91 21.83
C PHE A 128 5.16 -7.03 23.06
N TYR A 129 3.98 -6.40 23.09
CA TYR A 129 3.58 -5.48 24.15
C TYR A 129 3.08 -6.17 25.42
N ARG A 130 2.60 -7.42 25.31
CA ARG A 130 2.09 -8.19 26.44
C ARG A 130 3.10 -8.26 27.59
N ASP A 131 4.36 -8.53 27.25
CA ASP A 131 5.41 -8.78 28.25
C ASP A 131 6.29 -7.56 28.49
N ASN A 132 6.46 -6.69 27.48
CA ASN A 132 7.47 -5.63 27.50
C ASN A 132 6.89 -4.21 27.70
N GLY A 133 5.58 -4.01 27.58
CA GLY A 133 5.00 -2.66 27.58
C GLY A 133 5.56 -1.77 26.47
N ILE A 134 5.26 -0.47 26.51
CA ILE A 134 5.75 0.51 25.52
C ILE A 134 7.12 1.06 25.94
N TYR A 135 7.31 1.24 27.25
CA TYR A 135 8.56 1.65 27.89
C TYR A 135 9.27 0.39 28.43
N LEU A 136 10.47 0.13 27.92
CA LEU A 136 11.34 -1.00 28.24
C LEU A 136 12.32 -0.69 29.38
N THR A 137 12.46 0.57 29.80
CA THR A 137 13.36 0.90 30.92
C THR A 137 12.86 0.22 32.20
N PRO A 138 13.65 -0.72 32.79
CA PRO A 138 13.22 -1.43 33.99
C PRO A 138 13.04 -0.47 35.16
N GLY A 139 11.91 -0.58 35.87
CA GLY A 139 11.61 0.29 37.00
C GLY A 139 11.54 1.77 36.64
N LEU A 140 11.26 2.13 35.38
CA LEU A 140 11.12 3.53 34.95
C LEU A 140 10.19 4.31 35.88
N TRP A 141 9.09 3.68 36.27
CA TRP A 141 8.06 4.27 37.15
C TRP A 141 8.47 4.33 38.62
N ASP A 142 9.51 3.60 39.02
CA ASP A 142 10.05 3.57 40.39
C ASP A 142 11.21 4.57 40.58
N MET A 143 11.69 5.21 39.50
CA MET A 143 12.76 6.21 39.58
C MET A 143 12.25 7.53 40.16
N GLU A 144 13.08 8.20 40.97
CA GLU A 144 12.74 9.49 41.56
C GLU A 144 13.57 10.66 40.97
N GLY A 145 12.99 11.86 41.01
CA GLY A 145 13.67 13.12 40.74
C GLY A 145 14.21 13.25 39.31
N ALA A 146 15.46 13.71 39.17
CA ALA A 146 16.06 14.01 37.87
C ALA A 146 16.37 12.76 37.02
N LEU A 147 16.52 11.58 37.64
CA LEU A 147 16.78 10.33 36.93
C LEU A 147 15.55 9.86 36.16
N PHE A 148 14.36 9.97 36.77
CA PHE A 148 13.09 9.70 36.11
C PHE A 148 12.92 10.52 34.83
N TRP A 149 13.05 11.85 34.93
CA TRP A 149 12.84 12.74 33.79
C TRP A 149 13.83 12.51 32.65
N LYS A 150 15.08 12.17 32.97
CA LYS A 150 16.09 11.83 31.96
C LYS A 150 15.77 10.50 31.28
N ALA A 151 15.45 9.47 32.05
CA ALA A 151 15.11 8.15 31.52
C ALA A 151 13.84 8.20 30.66
N LEU A 152 12.82 8.92 31.12
CA LEU A 152 11.58 9.14 30.38
C LEU A 152 11.84 9.86 29.06
N LEU A 153 12.47 11.03 29.08
CA LEU A 153 12.72 11.83 27.87
C LEU A 153 13.62 11.08 26.86
N PHE A 154 14.59 10.33 27.36
CA PHE A 154 15.46 9.50 26.53
C PHE A 154 14.69 8.34 25.88
N GLU A 155 13.78 7.70 26.61
CA GLU A 155 13.03 6.56 26.09
C GLU A 155 11.83 6.94 25.20
N THR A 156 11.19 8.10 25.44
CA THR A 156 9.98 8.50 24.70
C THR A 156 10.12 8.43 23.17
N PRO A 157 11.23 8.84 22.53
CA PRO A 157 11.39 8.68 21.08
C PRO A 157 11.34 7.20 20.63
N PHE A 158 11.95 6.30 21.40
CA PHE A 158 11.93 4.86 21.11
C PHE A 158 10.56 4.24 21.38
N ALA A 159 9.90 4.66 22.46
CA ALA A 159 8.51 4.30 22.76
C ALA A 159 7.57 4.70 21.61
N LEU A 160 7.72 5.92 21.06
CA LEU A 160 6.94 6.39 19.91
C LEU A 160 7.25 5.58 18.64
N MET A 161 8.52 5.25 18.38
CA MET A 161 8.88 4.40 17.25
C MET A 161 8.27 3.00 17.36
N ARG A 162 8.17 2.44 18.57
CA ARG A 162 7.51 1.15 18.79
C ARG A 162 6.03 1.21 18.41
N LEU A 163 5.33 2.34 18.58
CA LEU A 163 3.91 2.47 18.19
C LEU A 163 3.66 2.46 16.68
N VAL A 164 4.69 2.62 15.83
CA VAL A 164 4.55 2.67 14.37
C VAL A 164 3.84 1.44 13.78
N PRO A 165 4.16 0.19 14.14
CA PRO A 165 3.45 -0.99 13.64
C PRO A 165 1.97 -1.03 14.06
N VAL A 166 1.62 -0.50 15.24
CA VAL A 166 0.21 -0.37 15.68
C VAL A 166 -0.52 0.62 14.78
N MET A 167 0.11 1.77 14.48
CA MET A 167 -0.45 2.76 13.56
C MET A 167 -0.64 2.17 12.15
N ILE A 168 0.32 1.39 11.65
CA ILE A 168 0.21 0.69 10.36
C ILE A 168 -0.95 -0.32 10.39
N ALA A 169 -1.09 -1.09 11.47
CA ALA A 169 -2.19 -2.06 11.62
C ALA A 169 -3.56 -1.38 11.56
N ILE A 170 -3.72 -0.24 12.24
CA ILE A 170 -4.95 0.57 12.20
C ILE A 170 -5.23 1.06 10.78
N LEU A 171 -4.21 1.56 10.06
CA LEU A 171 -4.36 2.00 8.67
C LEU A 171 -4.80 0.85 7.76
N LEU A 172 -4.23 -0.34 7.91
CA LEU A 172 -4.60 -1.53 7.14
C LEU A 172 -6.06 -1.95 7.41
N LEU A 173 -6.46 -2.00 8.68
CA LEU A 173 -7.85 -2.31 9.05
C LEU A 173 -8.82 -1.26 8.49
N SER A 174 -8.45 0.03 8.54
CA SER A 174 -9.26 1.09 7.93
C SER A 174 -9.41 0.92 6.41
N SER A 175 -8.35 0.48 5.73
CA SER A 175 -8.36 0.17 4.30
C SER A 175 -9.27 -1.03 4.00
N SER A 176 -9.22 -2.08 4.82
CA SER A 176 -10.12 -3.24 4.67
C SER A 176 -11.59 -2.84 4.85
N TYR A 177 -11.89 -1.95 5.79
CA TYR A 177 -13.25 -1.47 6.02
C TYR A 177 -13.79 -0.65 4.84
N LYS A 178 -12.94 0.18 4.23
CA LYS A 178 -13.31 0.90 3.00
C LYS A 178 -13.60 -0.07 1.85
N ALA A 179 -12.74 -1.07 1.64
CA ALA A 179 -12.95 -2.08 0.61
C ALA A 179 -14.27 -2.86 0.85
N TYR A 180 -14.56 -3.23 2.11
CA TYR A 180 -15.83 -3.85 2.49
C TYR A 180 -17.04 -2.99 2.12
N ARG A 181 -17.00 -1.68 2.43
CA ARG A 181 -18.08 -0.75 2.09
C ARG A 181 -18.34 -0.62 0.58
N LYS A 182 -17.37 -0.94 -0.27
CA LYS A 182 -17.55 -0.91 -1.72
C LYS A 182 -18.08 -2.23 -2.30
N CYS A 183 -17.91 -3.34 -1.57
CA CYS A 183 -18.49 -4.63 -1.92
C CYS A 183 -19.97 -4.77 -1.50
N SER A 184 -20.41 -4.02 -0.47
CA SER A 184 -21.78 -4.02 0.05
C SER A 184 -22.69 -3.08 -0.72
#